data_AF-A0A511J1P4-F1
#
_entry.id   AF-A0A511J1P4-F1
#
_cell.length_a   1.000
_cell.length_b   1.000
_cell.length_c   1.000
_cell.angle_alpha   90.00
_cell.angle_beta   90.00
_cell.angle_gamma   90.00
#
_symmetry.space_group_name_H-M   'P 1'
#
loop_
_entity.id
_entity.type
_entity.pdbx_description
1 polymer ?
#
loop_
_entity_poly.entity_id
_entity_poly.type
_entity_poly.pdbx_seq_one_letter_code
_entity_poly.pdbx_strand_id
1 'polypeptide(L)'
;MDIAYKLDKFINGENEGEHYLRTVTSSSRYKNYDNNIVLYMSLNAIHQYSKEMNNPAYIDYAKITDSSLEMRVMLTKTINLGKNYEVEIGIQVSNSEIREKSIFFELIYTIKDKSRVKATAIGNRILDATHGMRIETISSRLTRFEDLDKSSKEFVKGIDIARLNNKLDEHQLRVIFDKLSRGRKNGLSSYAKSEMYKIAEETAKNTHSLLEVFNKLENIETSIDEKKYLQMKFTDFLVNGFK
;
A
#
# COMPACT_ATOMS: atom_id res chain seq x y z
N MET A 1 15.51 -10.05 -36.91
CA MET A 1 15.31 -9.08 -35.79
C MET A 1 15.61 -9.86 -34.53
N ASP A 2 16.88 -9.89 -34.14
CA ASP A 2 17.32 -10.74 -33.03
C ASP A 2 16.95 -10.11 -31.69
N ILE A 3 16.11 -10.80 -30.93
CA ILE A 3 15.82 -10.45 -29.54
C ILE A 3 17.02 -10.94 -28.74
N ALA A 4 17.96 -10.05 -28.47
CA ALA A 4 19.06 -10.32 -27.56
C ALA A 4 18.52 -10.40 -26.12
N TYR A 5 18.73 -11.54 -25.47
CA TYR A 5 18.43 -11.77 -24.06
C TYR A 5 19.72 -11.62 -23.24
N LYS A 6 19.62 -11.04 -22.04
CA LYS A 6 20.72 -10.95 -21.08
C LYS A 6 20.43 -11.85 -19.88
N LEU A 7 21.42 -12.65 -19.51
CA LEU A 7 21.42 -13.42 -18.26
C LEU A 7 21.89 -12.47 -17.16
N ASP A 8 20.96 -11.95 -16.36
CA ASP A 8 21.29 -10.83 -15.45
C ASP A 8 21.57 -11.27 -14.00
N LYS A 9 21.09 -12.43 -13.53
CA LYS A 9 21.30 -12.86 -12.13
C LYS A 9 21.45 -14.38 -11.98
N PHE A 10 22.49 -14.79 -11.26
CA PHE A 10 22.68 -16.15 -10.74
C PHE A 10 22.43 -16.16 -9.23
N ILE A 11 22.00 -17.29 -8.68
CA ILE A 11 21.94 -17.54 -7.23
C ILE A 11 22.89 -18.70 -6.92
N ASN A 12 23.67 -18.58 -5.84
CA ASN A 12 24.51 -19.67 -5.37
C ASN A 12 23.63 -20.76 -4.72
N GLY A 13 23.90 -22.01 -5.06
CA GLY A 13 23.27 -23.17 -4.43
C GLY A 13 23.77 -23.42 -3.03
N GLU A 14 23.16 -24.41 -2.37
CA GLU A 14 23.55 -24.81 -1.01
C GLU A 14 24.93 -25.47 -0.99
N ASN A 15 25.39 -26.01 -2.13
CA ASN A 15 26.75 -26.55 -2.28
C ASN A 15 27.71 -25.55 -2.94
N GLU A 16 28.98 -25.58 -2.53
CA GLU A 16 30.03 -24.80 -3.20
C GLU A 16 30.11 -25.14 -4.70
N GLY A 17 30.05 -24.10 -5.54
CA GLY A 17 30.16 -24.21 -6.99
C GLY A 17 28.83 -24.41 -7.72
N GLU A 18 27.71 -24.56 -7.02
CA GLU A 18 26.39 -24.57 -7.65
C GLU A 18 25.91 -23.15 -7.94
N HIS A 19 25.54 -22.88 -9.19
CA HIS A 19 24.93 -21.62 -9.59
C HIS A 19 23.65 -21.89 -10.37
N TYR A 20 22.54 -21.33 -9.89
CA TYR A 20 21.24 -21.40 -10.56
C TYR A 20 20.94 -20.11 -11.30
N LEU A 21 20.39 -20.25 -12.51
CA LEU A 21 19.91 -19.11 -13.28
C LEU A 21 18.63 -18.55 -12.62
N ARG A 22 18.67 -17.29 -12.19
CA ARG A 22 17.54 -16.64 -11.49
C ARG A 22 16.52 -16.04 -12.44
N THR A 23 16.98 -15.41 -13.53
CA THR A 23 16.08 -14.76 -14.48
C THR A 23 16.78 -14.46 -15.81
N VAL A 24 15.97 -14.38 -16.87
CA VAL A 24 16.39 -13.92 -18.20
C VAL A 24 15.63 -12.63 -18.51
N THR A 25 16.35 -11.56 -18.80
CA THR A 25 15.79 -10.24 -19.11
C THR A 25 16.13 -9.84 -20.55
N SER A 26 15.41 -8.85 -21.11
CA SER A 26 15.76 -8.32 -22.43
C SER A 26 16.88 -7.29 -22.30
N SER A 27 17.95 -7.45 -23.08
CA SER A 27 19.15 -6.60 -23.01
C SER A 27 18.90 -5.15 -23.46
N SER A 28 17.87 -4.92 -24.26
CA SER A 28 17.61 -3.62 -24.91
C SER A 28 16.61 -2.73 -24.17
N ARG A 29 15.86 -3.26 -23.20
CA ARG A 29 14.78 -2.50 -22.51
C ARG A 29 14.81 -2.58 -20.99
N TYR A 30 15.47 -3.58 -20.41
CA TYR A 30 15.52 -3.71 -18.96
C TYR A 30 16.62 -2.81 -18.39
N LYS A 31 16.24 -1.81 -17.58
CA LYS A 31 17.18 -1.11 -16.72
C LYS A 31 17.10 -1.75 -15.34
N ASN A 32 18.26 -2.06 -14.77
CA ASN A 32 18.35 -2.70 -13.46
C ASN A 32 18.01 -1.66 -12.38
N TYR A 33 16.73 -1.53 -12.03
CA TYR A 33 16.29 -0.78 -10.86
C TYR A 33 16.36 -1.69 -9.65
N ASP A 34 17.60 -1.88 -9.19
CA ASP A 34 17.89 -2.57 -7.95
C ASP A 34 17.14 -1.89 -6.80
N ASN A 35 16.63 -2.70 -5.86
CA ASN A 35 15.95 -2.20 -4.66
C ASN A 35 16.73 -1.10 -3.94
N ASN A 36 18.06 -1.12 -3.97
CA ASN A 36 18.90 -0.08 -3.38
C ASN A 36 18.74 1.29 -4.05
N ILE A 37 18.64 1.30 -5.39
CA ILE A 37 18.42 2.54 -6.16
C ILE A 37 17.03 3.10 -5.85
N VAL A 38 16.02 2.23 -5.86
CA VAL A 38 14.64 2.64 -5.57
C VAL A 38 14.52 3.17 -4.14
N LEU A 39 15.17 2.52 -3.18
CA LEU A 39 15.22 2.97 -1.80
C LEU A 39 15.83 4.38 -1.70
N TYR A 40 17.00 4.59 -2.30
CA TYR A 40 17.66 5.90 -2.30
C TYR A 40 16.76 7.00 -2.88
N MET A 41 16.17 6.75 -4.06
CA MET A 41 15.27 7.71 -4.71
C MET A 41 14.06 8.03 -3.84
N SER A 42 13.49 7.00 -3.21
CA SER A 42 12.33 7.14 -2.34
C SER A 42 12.64 8.00 -1.12
N LEU A 43 13.73 7.68 -0.42
CA LEU A 43 14.16 8.43 0.76
C LEU A 43 14.52 9.87 0.39
N ASN A 44 15.16 10.09 -0.75
CA ASN A 44 15.48 11.43 -1.24
C ASN A 44 14.21 12.23 -1.54
N ALA A 45 13.26 11.66 -2.29
CA ALA A 45 11.99 12.31 -2.61
C ALA A 45 11.21 12.67 -1.34
N ILE A 46 11.13 11.74 -0.38
CA ILE A 46 10.43 11.98 0.88
C ILE A 46 11.17 13.01 1.74
N HIS A 47 12.50 13.02 1.75
CA HIS A 47 13.29 14.05 2.43
C HIS A 47 12.99 15.44 1.87
N GLN A 48 12.99 15.59 0.54
CA GLN A 48 12.67 16.87 -0.11
C GLN A 48 11.24 17.31 0.20
N TYR A 49 10.27 16.40 0.07
CA TYR A 49 8.88 16.66 0.43
C TYR A 49 8.73 17.13 1.90
N SER A 50 9.37 16.40 2.81
CA SER A 50 9.34 16.69 4.24
C SER A 50 9.92 18.07 4.56
N LYS A 51 11.01 18.46 3.88
CA LYS A 51 11.61 19.78 3.98
C LYS A 51 10.68 20.88 3.46
N GLU A 52 10.15 20.71 2.26
CA GLU A 52 9.30 21.71 1.60
C GLU A 52 8.02 21.98 2.40
N MET A 53 7.38 20.93 2.90
CA MET A 53 6.14 21.03 3.68
C MET A 53 6.36 21.35 5.17
N ASN A 54 7.63 21.46 5.60
CA ASN A 54 8.03 21.53 7.00
C ASN A 54 7.28 20.49 7.86
N ASN A 55 7.26 19.24 7.37
CA ASN A 55 6.49 18.14 7.93
C ASN A 55 7.42 16.91 8.06
N PRO A 56 8.03 16.71 9.23
CA PRO A 56 8.94 15.58 9.45
C PRO A 56 8.31 14.25 9.07
N ALA A 57 9.10 13.35 8.50
CA ALA A 57 8.68 12.01 8.11
C ALA A 57 9.47 10.94 8.89
N TYR A 58 8.85 9.79 9.13
CA TYR A 58 9.49 8.63 9.76
C TYR A 58 9.13 7.34 9.02
N ILE A 59 10.05 6.38 9.02
CA ILE A 59 9.80 5.05 8.47
C ILE A 59 8.98 4.27 9.51
N ASP A 60 7.75 3.94 9.16
CA ASP A 60 6.85 3.11 9.99
C ASP A 60 7.16 1.62 9.80
N TYR A 61 7.46 1.23 8.57
CA TYR A 61 7.79 -0.14 8.22
C TYR A 61 8.72 -0.19 7.01
N ALA A 62 9.66 -1.13 7.00
CA ALA A 62 10.44 -1.46 5.81
C ALA A 62 10.79 -2.95 5.80
N LYS A 63 10.61 -3.58 4.63
CA LYS A 63 11.08 -4.93 4.33
C LYS A 63 11.82 -4.90 3.01
N ILE A 64 13.09 -5.25 3.07
CA ILE A 64 14.02 -5.18 1.95
C ILE A 64 14.63 -6.56 1.77
N THR A 65 14.53 -7.09 0.56
CA THR A 65 15.16 -8.34 0.14
C THR A 65 15.89 -8.12 -1.18
N ASP A 66 16.64 -9.11 -1.64
CA ASP A 66 17.29 -9.08 -2.97
C ASP A 66 16.31 -8.95 -4.14
N SER A 67 15.01 -9.16 -3.92
CA SER A 67 14.01 -9.19 -5.02
C SER A 67 12.80 -8.31 -4.79
N SER A 68 12.66 -7.74 -3.60
CA SER A 68 11.55 -6.87 -3.25
C SER A 68 11.98 -5.77 -2.28
N LEU A 69 11.47 -4.57 -2.52
CA LEU A 69 11.45 -3.48 -1.56
C LEU A 69 10.00 -3.18 -1.23
N GLU A 70 9.69 -3.11 0.05
CA GLU A 70 8.47 -2.50 0.53
C GLU A 70 8.79 -1.58 1.70
N MET A 71 8.34 -0.34 1.63
CA MET A 71 8.61 0.66 2.66
C MET A 71 7.37 1.53 2.85
N ARG A 72 7.03 1.79 4.11
CA ARG A 72 5.99 2.70 4.51
C ARG A 72 6.60 3.84 5.29
N VAL A 73 6.39 5.05 4.80
CA VAL A 73 6.87 6.28 5.44
C VAL A 73 5.69 7.15 5.78
N MET A 74 5.62 7.59 7.03
CA MET A 74 4.52 8.39 7.56
C MET A 74 4.99 9.81 7.82
N LEU A 75 4.12 10.78 7.58
CA LEU A 75 4.32 12.16 7.97
C LEU A 75 3.85 12.39 9.40
N THR A 76 4.47 13.33 10.10
CA THR A 76 4.18 13.60 11.52
C THR A 76 2.96 14.51 11.72
N LYS A 77 2.70 15.44 10.79
CA LYS A 77 1.47 16.26 10.87
C LYS A 77 0.25 15.43 10.45
N THR A 78 -0.80 15.55 11.24
CA THR A 78 -2.11 14.96 10.98
C THR A 78 -3.06 15.99 10.38
N ILE A 79 -4.08 15.53 9.65
CA ILE A 79 -5.20 16.34 9.19
C ILE A 79 -6.44 15.96 10.00
N ASN A 80 -7.11 16.94 10.61
CA ASN A 80 -8.36 16.71 11.31
C ASN A 80 -9.48 16.31 10.32
N LEU A 81 -10.17 15.23 10.64
CA LEU A 81 -11.34 14.74 9.90
C LEU A 81 -12.56 14.82 10.83
N GLY A 82 -13.27 15.94 10.76
CA GLY A 82 -14.37 16.25 11.68
C GLY A 82 -13.87 16.45 13.11
N LYS A 83 -14.70 16.09 14.10
CA LYS A 83 -14.41 16.30 15.53
C LYS A 83 -13.74 15.12 16.23
N ASN A 84 -13.77 13.93 15.61
CA ASN A 84 -13.47 12.67 16.27
C ASN A 84 -12.34 11.87 15.62
N TYR A 85 -11.88 12.28 14.44
CA TYR A 85 -10.86 11.55 13.70
C TYR A 85 -9.72 12.46 13.27
N GLU A 86 -8.56 11.83 13.15
CA GLU A 86 -7.35 12.41 12.58
C GLU A 86 -6.85 11.49 11.47
N VAL A 87 -6.29 12.09 10.42
CA VAL A 87 -5.73 11.38 9.27
C VAL A 87 -4.24 11.63 9.24
N GLU A 88 -3.46 10.56 9.39
CA GLU A 88 -2.03 10.56 9.10
C GLU A 88 -1.82 10.21 7.63
N ILE A 89 -1.07 11.04 6.94
CA ILE A 89 -0.70 10.80 5.54
C ILE A 89 0.66 10.08 5.53
N GLY A 90 0.77 9.09 4.66
CA GLY A 90 2.02 8.40 4.38
C GLY A 90 2.19 8.09 2.91
N ILE A 91 3.35 7.54 2.59
CA ILE A 91 3.72 7.05 1.27
C ILE A 91 4.13 5.58 1.42
N GLN A 92 3.47 4.71 0.66
CA GLN A 92 3.87 3.33 0.50
C GLN A 92 4.66 3.18 -0.80
N VAL A 93 5.88 2.68 -0.65
CA VAL A 93 6.80 2.37 -1.74
C VAL A 93 6.85 0.87 -1.89
N SER A 94 6.66 0.38 -3.12
CA SER A 94 6.90 -1.03 -3.43
C SER A 94 7.67 -1.18 -4.73
N ASN A 95 8.62 -2.11 -4.76
CA ASN A 95 9.33 -2.53 -5.95
C ASN A 95 9.44 -4.05 -5.93
N SER A 96 9.18 -4.68 -7.07
CA SER A 96 9.47 -6.10 -7.27
C SER A 96 10.27 -6.27 -8.56
N GLU A 97 11.50 -6.75 -8.42
CA GLU A 97 12.38 -6.97 -9.56
C GLU A 97 11.93 -8.15 -10.44
N ILE A 98 11.19 -9.09 -9.84
CA ILE A 98 10.85 -10.39 -10.46
C ILE A 98 9.40 -10.43 -10.93
N ARG A 99 8.44 -10.08 -10.08
CA ARG A 99 7.00 -10.31 -10.36
C ARG A 99 6.40 -9.22 -11.24
N GLU A 100 6.48 -7.97 -10.79
CA GLU A 100 5.75 -6.87 -11.44
C GLU A 100 6.64 -5.95 -12.28
N LYS A 101 7.97 -5.99 -12.09
CA LYS A 101 8.94 -5.12 -12.80
C LYS A 101 8.49 -3.67 -12.84
N SER A 102 7.89 -3.23 -11.75
CA SER A 102 7.35 -1.90 -11.56
C SER A 102 7.64 -1.42 -10.15
N ILE A 103 7.81 -0.11 -10.06
CA ILE A 103 7.96 0.65 -8.83
C ILE A 103 6.66 1.42 -8.63
N PHE A 104 6.07 1.28 -7.46
CA PHE A 104 4.87 2.01 -7.07
C PHE A 104 5.15 2.94 -5.90
N PHE A 105 4.62 4.15 -6.02
CA PHE A 105 4.49 5.09 -4.91
C PHE A 105 3.01 5.41 -4.75
N GLU A 106 2.44 5.05 -3.61
CA GLU A 106 1.02 5.17 -3.32
C GLU A 106 0.85 6.02 -2.06
N LEU A 107 -0.07 6.99 -2.11
CA LEU A 107 -0.49 7.67 -0.88
C LEU A 107 -1.24 6.70 0.00
N ILE A 108 -0.98 6.74 1.29
CA ILE A 108 -1.74 6.01 2.29
C ILE A 108 -2.27 6.98 3.34
N TYR A 109 -3.42 6.65 3.89
CA TYR A 109 -4.13 7.48 4.85
C TYR A 109 -4.51 6.62 6.05
N THR A 110 -3.84 6.81 7.18
CA THR A 110 -4.19 6.13 8.41
C THR A 110 -5.17 6.99 9.19
N ILE A 111 -6.42 6.57 9.22
CA ILE A 111 -7.50 7.22 9.96
C ILE A 111 -7.46 6.69 11.39
N LYS A 112 -7.45 7.59 12.37
CA LYS A 112 -7.43 7.27 13.80
C LYS A 112 -8.59 7.95 14.49
N ASP A 113 -9.26 7.25 15.40
CA ASP A 113 -10.20 7.87 16.32
C ASP A 113 -9.51 8.30 17.63
N LYS A 114 -10.28 8.96 18.51
CA LYS A 114 -9.81 9.37 19.85
C LYS A 114 -9.41 8.20 20.75
N SER A 115 -9.95 7.01 20.51
CA SER A 115 -9.64 5.78 21.23
C SER A 115 -8.41 5.05 20.67
N ARG A 116 -7.75 5.64 19.66
CA ARG A 116 -6.61 5.08 18.92
C ARG A 116 -6.92 3.84 18.09
N VAL A 117 -8.20 3.54 17.84
CA VAL A 117 -8.59 2.59 16.81
C VAL A 117 -8.18 3.17 15.47
N LYS A 118 -7.54 2.37 14.62
CA LYS A 118 -6.99 2.86 13.35
C LYS A 118 -7.17 1.89 12.20
N ALA A 119 -7.36 2.42 11.01
CA ALA A 119 -7.28 1.66 9.77
C ALA A 119 -6.61 2.51 8.69
N THR A 120 -5.92 1.84 7.77
CA THR A 120 -5.14 2.49 6.71
C THR A 120 -5.86 2.29 5.38
N ALA A 121 -6.18 3.39 4.73
CA ALA A 121 -6.71 3.41 3.37
C ALA A 121 -5.56 3.61 2.37
N ILE A 122 -5.60 2.94 1.23
CA ILE A 122 -4.68 3.21 0.12
C ILE A 122 -5.36 4.16 -0.86
N GLY A 123 -4.71 5.29 -1.07
CA GLY A 123 -5.12 6.35 -1.97
C GLY A 123 -4.66 6.17 -3.40
N ASN A 124 -4.58 7.31 -4.08
CA ASN A 124 -4.09 7.38 -5.45
C ASN A 124 -2.62 6.95 -5.55
N ARG A 125 -2.32 6.26 -6.64
CA ARG A 125 -0.96 5.99 -7.06
C ARG A 125 -0.34 7.27 -7.63
N ILE A 126 0.69 7.76 -6.97
CA ILE A 126 1.45 8.96 -7.35
C ILE A 126 2.38 8.63 -8.52
N LEU A 127 3.02 7.45 -8.45
CA LEU A 127 3.93 6.98 -9.46
C LEU A 127 3.67 5.50 -9.74
N ASP A 128 3.53 5.21 -11.02
CA ASP A 128 3.65 3.88 -11.59
C ASP A 128 4.81 3.93 -12.59
N ALA A 129 5.95 3.36 -12.20
CA ALA A 129 7.16 3.36 -13.01
C ALA A 129 7.59 1.93 -13.34
N THR A 130 7.50 1.57 -14.62
CA THR A 130 8.03 0.31 -15.12
C THR A 130 9.55 0.36 -15.17
N HIS A 131 10.20 -0.80 -15.02
CA HIS A 131 11.67 -0.93 -15.07
C HIS A 131 12.30 -0.57 -16.43
N GLY A 132 11.49 -0.20 -17.43
CA GLY A 132 11.94 0.34 -18.72
C GLY A 132 12.00 1.86 -18.79
N MET A 133 11.43 2.59 -17.81
CA MET A 133 11.52 4.06 -17.78
C MET A 133 12.95 4.52 -17.54
N ARG A 134 13.26 5.80 -17.82
CA ARG A 134 14.56 6.37 -17.49
C ARG A 134 14.56 6.95 -16.06
N ILE A 135 15.71 6.94 -15.40
CA ILE A 135 15.87 7.39 -14.01
C ILE A 135 15.48 8.87 -13.87
N GLU A 136 15.78 9.68 -14.88
CA GLU A 136 15.44 11.11 -14.91
C GLU A 136 13.92 11.31 -14.96
N THR A 137 13.20 10.42 -15.65
CA THR A 137 11.74 10.44 -15.71
C THR A 137 11.10 10.02 -14.38
N ILE A 138 11.68 9.03 -13.71
CA ILE A 138 11.23 8.59 -12.39
C ILE A 138 11.48 9.72 -11.38
N SER A 139 12.68 10.29 -11.37
CA SER A 139 13.06 11.40 -10.50
C SER A 139 12.17 12.61 -10.70
N SER A 140 11.90 13.02 -11.94
CA SER A 140 11.07 14.20 -12.21
C SER A 140 9.60 14.02 -11.81
N ARG A 141 9.09 12.78 -11.83
CA ARG A 141 7.75 12.47 -11.32
C ARG A 141 7.70 12.46 -9.80
N LEU A 142 8.76 11.98 -9.14
CA LEU A 142 8.86 11.96 -7.67
C LEU A 142 8.99 13.35 -7.05
N THR A 143 9.45 14.35 -7.80
CA THR A 143 9.59 15.74 -7.31
C THR A 143 8.31 16.57 -7.43
N ARG A 144 7.19 16.00 -7.88
CA ARG A 144 5.91 16.73 -8.04
C ARG A 144 5.13 16.80 -6.73
N PHE A 145 5.68 17.51 -5.76
CA PHE A 145 5.18 17.56 -4.38
C PHE A 145 3.85 18.31 -4.22
N GLU A 146 3.60 19.34 -5.03
CA GLU A 146 2.32 20.07 -5.05
C GLU A 146 1.13 19.14 -5.34
N ASP A 147 1.35 18.14 -6.19
CA ASP A 147 0.31 17.15 -6.54
C ASP A 147 -0.02 16.25 -5.33
N LEU A 148 0.92 16.03 -4.41
CA LEU A 148 0.72 15.21 -3.20
C LEU A 148 -0.16 15.90 -2.17
N ASP A 149 0.12 17.17 -1.87
CA ASP A 149 -0.68 17.94 -0.91
C ASP A 149 -2.11 18.13 -1.43
N LYS A 150 -2.26 18.46 -2.72
CA LYS A 150 -3.57 18.54 -3.37
C LYS A 150 -4.32 17.20 -3.32
N SER A 151 -3.67 16.11 -3.74
CA SER A 151 -4.28 14.77 -3.72
C SER A 151 -4.71 14.35 -2.31
N SER A 152 -3.89 14.67 -1.30
CA SER A 152 -4.18 14.35 0.09
C SER A 152 -5.40 15.11 0.60
N LYS A 153 -5.49 16.41 0.32
CA LYS A 153 -6.64 17.24 0.68
C LYS A 153 -7.91 16.79 -0.04
N GLU A 154 -7.82 16.44 -1.32
CA GLU A 154 -8.95 15.94 -2.10
C GLU A 154 -9.46 14.61 -1.56
N PHE A 155 -8.55 13.67 -1.23
CA PHE A 155 -8.93 12.40 -0.62
C PHE A 155 -9.66 12.60 0.71
N VAL A 156 -9.09 13.38 1.62
CA VAL A 156 -9.69 13.64 2.95
C VAL A 156 -11.07 14.28 2.81
N LYS A 157 -11.25 15.22 1.86
CA LYS A 157 -12.56 15.81 1.56
C LYS A 157 -13.57 14.81 1.01
N GLY A 158 -13.10 13.79 0.29
CA GLY A 158 -13.95 12.73 -0.26
C GLY A 158 -14.41 11.69 0.77
N ILE A 159 -13.84 11.68 1.98
CA ILE A 159 -14.25 10.75 3.03
C ILE A 159 -15.62 11.13 3.59
N ASP A 160 -16.57 10.21 3.50
CA ASP A 160 -17.87 10.33 4.15
C ASP A 160 -17.76 9.99 5.65
N ILE A 161 -17.59 11.03 6.47
CA ILE A 161 -17.39 10.91 7.93
C ILE A 161 -18.56 10.20 8.61
N ALA A 162 -19.78 10.27 8.06
CA ALA A 162 -20.94 9.58 8.64
C ALA A 162 -20.74 8.06 8.65
N ARG A 163 -20.01 7.50 7.67
CA ARG A 163 -19.69 6.06 7.59
C ARG A 163 -18.72 5.60 8.67
N LEU A 164 -17.91 6.51 9.20
CA LEU A 164 -17.00 6.22 10.31
C LEU A 164 -17.74 6.28 11.66
N ASN A 165 -18.67 7.24 11.82
CA ASN A 165 -19.40 7.44 13.07
C ASN A 165 -20.53 6.42 13.30
N ASN A 166 -21.13 5.93 12.23
CA ASN A 166 -22.30 5.07 12.34
C ASN A 166 -21.89 3.62 12.57
N LYS A 167 -22.59 2.98 13.50
CA LYS A 167 -22.54 1.54 13.68
C LYS A 167 -23.08 0.86 12.43
N LEU A 168 -22.39 -0.17 11.98
CA LEU A 168 -22.78 -0.94 10.80
C LEU A 168 -23.99 -1.82 11.14
N ASP A 169 -24.98 -1.82 10.26
CA ASP A 169 -26.07 -2.80 10.32
C ASP A 169 -25.66 -4.15 9.71
N GLU A 170 -26.50 -5.17 9.94
CA GLU A 170 -26.23 -6.54 9.45
C GLU A 170 -26.06 -6.59 7.92
N HIS A 171 -26.83 -5.79 7.19
CA HIS A 171 -26.75 -5.74 5.73
C HIS A 171 -25.41 -5.13 5.26
N GLN A 172 -24.98 -4.03 5.86
CA GLN A 172 -23.70 -3.39 5.59
C GLN A 172 -22.52 -4.31 5.90
N LEU A 173 -22.56 -5.01 7.04
CA LEU A 173 -21.56 -6.02 7.39
C LEU A 173 -21.52 -7.15 6.35
N ARG A 174 -22.68 -7.68 5.96
CA ARG A 174 -22.76 -8.72 4.93
C ARG A 174 -22.16 -8.24 3.61
N VAL A 175 -22.45 -7.02 3.18
CA VAL A 175 -21.86 -6.43 1.97
C VAL A 175 -20.33 -6.33 2.08
N ILE A 176 -19.79 -5.91 3.23
CA ILE A 176 -18.34 -5.88 3.46
C ILE A 176 -17.75 -7.26 3.28
N PHE A 177 -18.22 -8.27 4.02
CA PHE A 177 -17.65 -9.61 4.00
C PHE A 177 -17.85 -10.34 2.66
N ASP A 178 -18.97 -10.09 1.97
CA ASP A 178 -19.20 -10.59 0.62
C ASP A 178 -18.20 -10.01 -0.39
N LYS A 179 -17.94 -8.71 -0.33
CA LYS A 179 -16.95 -8.07 -1.22
C LYS A 179 -15.53 -8.52 -0.91
N LEU A 180 -15.20 -8.73 0.36
CA LEU A 180 -13.88 -9.24 0.76
C LEU A 180 -13.67 -10.68 0.31
N SER A 181 -14.69 -11.54 0.41
CA SER A 181 -14.62 -12.96 0.04
C SER A 181 -14.59 -13.21 -1.47
N ARG A 182 -15.20 -12.33 -2.29
CA ARG A 182 -15.36 -12.50 -3.75
C ARG A 182 -14.16 -12.07 -4.61
N GLY A 183 -13.05 -11.62 -4.02
CA GLY A 183 -11.85 -11.18 -4.76
C GLY A 183 -11.24 -12.28 -5.63
N ARG A 184 -11.53 -12.28 -6.94
CA ARG A 184 -10.97 -13.21 -7.94
C ARG A 184 -9.52 -12.80 -8.29
N LYS A 185 -8.60 -13.78 -8.24
CA LYS A 185 -7.14 -13.75 -8.52
C LYS A 185 -6.17 -13.44 -7.36
N ASN A 186 -6.36 -12.40 -6.56
CA ASN A 186 -5.46 -12.04 -5.44
C ASN A 186 -6.23 -11.82 -4.12
N GLY A 187 -7.33 -12.56 -3.93
CA GLY A 187 -8.15 -12.44 -2.73
C GLY A 187 -7.48 -13.01 -1.47
N LEU A 188 -8.17 -12.89 -0.35
CA LEU A 188 -7.74 -13.46 0.93
C LEU A 188 -7.50 -14.97 0.82
N SER A 189 -6.41 -15.43 1.43
CA SER A 189 -6.06 -16.83 1.65
C SER A 189 -7.14 -17.56 2.45
N SER A 190 -7.08 -18.90 2.47
CA SER A 190 -8.02 -19.70 3.27
C SER A 190 -7.95 -19.36 4.75
N TYR A 191 -6.73 -19.14 5.27
CA TYR A 191 -6.50 -18.69 6.65
C TYR A 191 -7.12 -17.32 6.89
N ALA A 192 -6.78 -16.32 6.07
CA ALA A 192 -7.31 -14.97 6.24
C ALA A 192 -8.84 -14.93 6.11
N LYS A 193 -9.43 -15.76 5.24
CA LYS A 193 -10.89 -15.93 5.14
C LYS A 193 -11.49 -16.52 6.40
N SER A 194 -10.87 -17.55 6.99
CA SER A 194 -11.31 -18.13 8.26
C SER A 194 -11.32 -17.09 9.39
N GLU A 195 -10.23 -16.33 9.54
CA GLU A 195 -10.16 -15.26 10.55
C GLU A 195 -11.18 -14.14 10.27
N MET A 196 -11.36 -13.77 9.00
CA MET A 196 -12.40 -12.83 8.59
C MET A 196 -13.81 -13.33 8.97
N TYR A 197 -14.11 -14.63 8.81
CA TYR A 197 -15.41 -15.18 9.21
C TYR A 197 -15.61 -15.13 10.73
N LYS A 198 -14.57 -15.39 11.54
CA LYS A 198 -14.65 -15.21 13.00
C LYS A 198 -14.97 -13.76 13.36
N ILE A 199 -14.28 -12.80 12.73
CA ILE A 199 -14.56 -11.37 12.91
C ILE A 199 -15.99 -11.05 12.49
N ALA A 200 -16.50 -11.64 11.40
CA ALA A 200 -17.87 -11.45 10.97
C ALA A 200 -18.88 -11.94 12.01
N GLU A 201 -18.67 -13.11 12.60
CA GLU A 201 -19.54 -13.66 13.66
C GLU A 201 -19.49 -12.83 14.94
N GLU A 202 -18.31 -12.38 15.36
CA GLU A 202 -18.16 -11.48 16.52
C GLU A 202 -18.81 -10.12 16.29
N THR A 203 -18.70 -9.61 15.06
CA THR A 203 -19.22 -8.29 14.68
C THR A 203 -20.73 -8.34 14.45
N ALA A 204 -21.29 -9.46 13.97
CA ALA A 204 -22.75 -9.62 13.91
C ALA A 204 -23.41 -9.53 15.30
N LYS A 205 -22.67 -9.88 16.36
CA LYS A 205 -23.13 -9.80 17.75
C LYS A 205 -22.90 -8.43 18.39
N ASN A 206 -22.06 -7.59 17.81
CA ASN A 206 -21.56 -6.36 18.42
C ASN A 206 -21.60 -5.21 17.42
N THR A 207 -22.21 -4.10 17.78
CA THR A 207 -22.34 -2.93 16.91
C THR A 207 -20.98 -2.22 16.70
N HIS A 208 -20.19 -2.64 15.71
CA HIS A 208 -18.93 -2.00 15.34
C HIS A 208 -19.15 -0.98 14.22
N SER A 209 -18.31 0.05 14.20
CA SER A 209 -18.15 1.00 13.10
C SER A 209 -17.28 0.42 11.97
N LEU A 210 -17.29 1.08 10.81
CA LEU A 210 -16.41 0.73 9.69
C LEU A 210 -14.92 0.74 10.09
N LEU A 211 -14.51 1.74 10.88
CA LEU A 211 -13.12 1.88 11.33
C LEU A 211 -12.71 0.68 12.19
N GLU A 212 -13.56 0.25 13.13
CA GLU A 212 -13.28 -0.87 14.01
C GLU A 212 -13.21 -2.20 13.26
N VAL A 213 -14.10 -2.41 12.29
CA VAL A 213 -14.07 -3.61 11.43
C VAL A 213 -12.76 -3.68 10.66
N PHE A 214 -12.36 -2.61 9.99
CA PHE A 214 -11.11 -2.60 9.24
C PHE A 214 -9.86 -2.63 10.13
N ASN A 215 -9.91 -2.03 11.32
CA ASN A 215 -8.86 -2.19 12.33
C ASN A 215 -8.68 -3.68 12.70
N LYS A 216 -9.77 -4.43 12.92
CA LYS A 216 -9.68 -5.87 13.19
C LYS A 216 -9.13 -6.65 12.00
N LEU A 217 -9.61 -6.36 10.79
CA LEU A 217 -9.17 -7.04 9.57
C LEU A 217 -7.68 -6.82 9.28
N GLU A 218 -7.17 -5.60 9.47
CA GLU A 218 -5.74 -5.29 9.24
C GLU A 218 -4.79 -5.90 10.27
N ASN A 219 -5.33 -6.38 11.40
CA ASN A 219 -4.59 -7.09 12.44
C ASN A 219 -4.57 -8.61 12.20
N ILE A 220 -5.27 -9.13 11.19
CA ILE A 220 -5.09 -10.52 10.75
C ILE A 220 -3.65 -10.66 10.22
N GLU A 221 -2.98 -11.74 10.62
CA GLU A 221 -1.69 -12.09 10.04
C GLU A 221 -1.89 -12.53 8.58
N THR A 222 -1.65 -11.61 7.65
CA THR A 222 -1.79 -11.85 6.22
C THR A 222 -0.50 -11.54 5.48
N SER A 223 -0.41 -12.01 4.24
CA SER A 223 0.61 -11.51 3.33
C SER A 223 0.45 -10.02 3.06
N ILE A 224 1.51 -9.41 2.54
CA ILE A 224 1.55 -8.01 2.12
C ILE A 224 0.46 -7.70 1.09
N ASP A 225 0.30 -8.57 0.09
CA ASP A 225 -0.68 -8.40 -0.99
C ASP A 225 -2.11 -8.43 -0.44
N GLU A 226 -2.38 -9.32 0.51
CA GLU A 226 -3.68 -9.40 1.20
C GLU A 226 -3.93 -8.16 2.07
N LYS A 227 -2.92 -7.67 2.78
CA LYS A 227 -3.04 -6.45 3.58
C LYS A 227 -3.33 -5.25 2.67
N LYS A 228 -2.60 -5.12 1.56
CA LYS A 228 -2.85 -4.11 0.53
C LYS A 228 -4.27 -4.19 0.00
N TYR A 229 -4.76 -5.40 -0.28
CA TYR A 229 -6.14 -5.62 -0.72
C TYR A 229 -7.17 -5.14 0.31
N LEU A 230 -6.99 -5.42 1.60
CA LEU A 230 -7.86 -4.92 2.67
C LEU A 230 -7.86 -3.38 2.71
N GLN A 231 -6.69 -2.75 2.64
CA GLN A 231 -6.55 -1.30 2.68
C GLN A 231 -7.19 -0.61 1.45
N MET A 232 -7.09 -1.23 0.27
CA MET A 232 -7.83 -0.77 -0.92
C MET A 232 -9.34 -0.91 -0.76
N LYS A 233 -9.81 -2.01 -0.15
CA LYS A 233 -11.24 -2.21 0.13
C LYS A 233 -11.75 -1.21 1.15
N PHE A 234 -10.95 -0.84 2.13
CA PHE A 234 -11.30 0.23 3.06
C PHE A 234 -11.55 1.55 2.32
N THR A 235 -10.65 1.93 1.40
CA THR A 235 -10.84 3.10 0.52
C THR A 235 -12.16 3.04 -0.24
N ASP A 236 -12.49 1.89 -0.84
CA ASP A 236 -13.75 1.71 -1.57
C ASP A 236 -14.96 2.04 -0.68
N PHE A 237 -14.99 1.57 0.57
CA PHE A 237 -16.10 1.84 1.49
C PHE A 237 -16.12 3.28 2.00
N LEU A 238 -14.97 3.90 2.23
CA LEU A 238 -14.87 5.30 2.66
C LEU A 238 -15.43 6.26 1.60
N VAL A 239 -15.10 6.02 0.33
CA VAL A 239 -15.44 6.92 -0.78
C VAL A 239 -16.76 6.51 -1.45
N ASN A 240 -16.87 5.25 -1.86
CA ASN A 240 -18.00 4.78 -2.68
C ASN A 240 -19.15 4.14 -1.87
N GLY A 241 -18.86 3.66 -0.66
CA GLY A 241 -19.85 3.11 0.26
C GLY A 241 -20.20 1.65 0.00
N PHE A 242 -21.39 1.23 0.44
CA PHE A 242 -21.82 -0.19 0.48
C PHE A 242 -22.56 -0.66 -0.79
N LYS A 243 -22.28 -0.06 -1.96
CA LYS A 243 -22.92 -0.43 -3.23
C LYS A 243 -22.26 -1.60 -3.93
#